data_AF-A0A2E6ZLC6-F1
#
_entry.id   AF-A0A2E6ZLC6-F1
#
_cell.length_a   1.000
_cell.length_b   1.000
_cell.length_c   1.000
_cell.angle_alpha   90.00
_cell.angle_beta   90.00
_cell.angle_gamma   90.00
#
_symmetry.space_group_name_H-M   'P 1'
#
loop_
_entity.id
_entity.type
_entity.pdbx_description
1 polymer ?
#
loop_
_entity_poly.entity_id
_entity_poly.type
_entity_poly.pdbx_seq_one_letter_code
_entity_poly.pdbx_strand_id
1 'polypeptide(L)'
;MDSTRQPEFRADLILNKTNVELQDLLVAVAAALENFPGFLNMETVQAIEVDPIAGFPDRGCIVVTPEGVLKELVLSILPGASSIGGYEQSEQFKDLDLPPEEETVYLYRAIKLLAELG
;
A
#
# COMPACT_ATOMS: atom_id res chain seq x y z
N MET A 1 -38.20 4.69 0.63
CA MET A 1 -36.84 4.24 0.98
C MET A 1 -36.23 3.69 -0.30
N ASP A 2 -35.12 4.27 -0.72
CA ASP A 2 -34.58 4.20 -2.09
C ASP A 2 -34.01 2.80 -2.39
N SER A 3 -34.69 2.04 -3.26
CA SER A 3 -34.41 0.61 -3.51
C SER A 3 -33.06 0.36 -4.19
N THR A 4 -32.46 1.38 -4.79
CA THR A 4 -31.14 1.39 -5.44
C THR A 4 -29.97 1.41 -4.45
N ARG A 5 -30.17 1.93 -3.23
CA ARG A 5 -29.11 1.96 -2.20
C ARG A 5 -28.86 0.60 -1.55
N GLN A 6 -29.81 -0.33 -1.65
CA GLN A 6 -29.67 -1.68 -1.11
C GLN A 6 -28.63 -2.54 -1.83
N PRO A 7 -28.58 -2.63 -3.17
CA PRO A 7 -27.55 -3.41 -3.86
C PRO A 7 -26.14 -2.82 -3.71
N GLU A 8 -25.99 -1.49 -3.77
CA GLU A 8 -24.71 -0.79 -3.62
C GLU A 8 -24.11 -1.08 -2.24
N PHE A 9 -24.87 -0.83 -1.16
CA PHE A 9 -24.44 -1.13 0.20
C PHE A 9 -24.10 -2.61 0.42
N ARG A 10 -24.84 -3.52 -0.22
CA ARG A 10 -24.54 -4.96 -0.15
C ARG A 10 -23.23 -5.31 -0.87
N ALA A 11 -22.91 -4.64 -1.98
CA ALA A 11 -21.64 -4.82 -2.67
C ALA A 11 -20.48 -4.36 -1.77
N ASP A 12 -20.59 -3.19 -1.15
CA ASP A 12 -19.56 -2.67 -0.24
C ASP A 12 -19.35 -3.60 0.95
N LEU A 13 -20.41 -4.17 1.53
CA LEU A 13 -20.30 -5.16 2.60
C LEU A 13 -19.56 -6.44 2.18
N ILE A 14 -19.71 -6.87 0.94
CA ILE A 14 -18.99 -8.03 0.41
C ILE A 14 -17.51 -7.68 0.22
N LEU A 15 -17.22 -6.51 -0.35
CA LEU A 15 -15.85 -6.06 -0.57
C LEU A 15 -15.12 -5.85 0.75
N ASN A 16 -15.73 -5.20 1.75
CA ASN A 16 -15.12 -5.01 3.06
C ASN A 16 -14.75 -6.35 3.73
N LYS A 17 -15.59 -7.38 3.61
CA LYS A 17 -15.26 -8.72 4.12
C LYS A 17 -14.09 -9.34 3.35
N THR A 18 -14.12 -9.22 2.03
CA THR A 18 -13.03 -9.67 1.16
C THR A 18 -11.72 -8.97 1.51
N ASN A 19 -11.76 -7.66 1.79
CA ASN A 19 -10.58 -6.87 2.13
C ASN A 19 -9.96 -7.33 3.44
N VAL A 20 -10.76 -7.65 4.45
CA VAL A 20 -10.24 -8.23 5.70
C VAL A 20 -9.52 -9.56 5.44
N GLU A 21 -10.13 -10.46 4.66
CA GLU A 21 -9.50 -11.76 4.34
C GLU A 21 -8.24 -11.60 3.48
N LEU A 22 -8.24 -10.68 2.51
CA LEU A 22 -7.07 -10.38 1.69
C LEU A 22 -5.96 -9.71 2.52
N GLN A 23 -6.30 -8.84 3.47
CA GLN A 23 -5.34 -8.20 4.36
C GLN A 23 -4.66 -9.23 5.26
N ASP A 24 -5.40 -10.19 5.82
CA ASP A 24 -4.83 -11.29 6.59
C ASP A 24 -3.90 -12.17 5.73
N LEU A 25 -4.31 -12.45 4.48
CA LEU A 25 -3.48 -13.18 3.53
C LEU A 25 -2.21 -12.41 3.17
N LEU A 26 -2.30 -11.08 2.96
CA LEU A 26 -1.16 -10.25 2.65
C LEU A 26 -0.12 -10.24 3.78
N VAL A 27 -0.57 -10.14 5.04
CA VAL A 27 0.30 -10.27 6.22
C VAL A 27 1.01 -11.62 6.21
N ALA A 28 0.28 -12.71 5.96
CA ALA A 28 0.87 -14.05 5.93
C ALA A 28 1.91 -14.23 4.81
N VAL A 29 1.64 -13.70 3.62
CA VAL A 29 2.57 -13.76 2.48
C VAL A 29 3.80 -12.90 2.73
N ALA A 30 3.64 -11.67 3.24
CA ALA A 30 4.75 -10.80 3.57
C ALA A 30 5.67 -11.41 4.64
N ALA A 31 5.10 -11.98 5.69
CA ALA A 31 5.85 -12.64 6.76
C ALA A 31 6.59 -13.91 6.32
N ALA A 32 6.21 -14.52 5.18
CA ALA A 32 6.88 -15.70 4.63
C ALA A 32 8.15 -15.36 3.83
N LEU A 33 8.37 -14.09 3.47
CA LEU A 33 9.56 -13.66 2.75
C LEU A 33 10.77 -13.59 3.70
N GLU A 34 11.85 -14.30 3.38
CA GLU A 34 13.08 -14.27 4.19
C GLU A 34 13.76 -12.90 4.17
N ASN A 35 13.74 -12.21 3.03
CA ASN A 35 14.33 -10.89 2.85
C ASN A 35 13.33 -9.97 2.13
N PHE A 36 12.74 -9.05 2.88
CA PHE A 36 11.85 -8.07 2.28
C PHE A 36 12.66 -7.02 1.51
N PRO A 37 12.36 -6.76 0.23
CA PRO A 37 13.16 -5.90 -0.62
C PRO A 37 13.04 -4.41 -0.25
N GLY A 38 14.09 -3.68 -0.56
CA GLY A 38 14.16 -2.22 -0.41
C GLY A 38 13.37 -1.50 -1.49
N PHE A 39 12.72 -0.39 -1.13
CA PHE A 39 12.04 0.49 -2.07
C PHE A 39 13.06 1.10 -3.04
N LEU A 40 12.92 0.85 -4.34
CA LEU A 40 13.88 1.28 -5.37
C LEU A 40 15.35 0.96 -5.04
N ASN A 41 15.61 -0.19 -4.40
CA ASN A 41 16.93 -0.60 -3.89
C ASN A 41 17.54 0.31 -2.82
N MET A 42 16.71 1.08 -2.10
CA MET A 42 17.14 1.78 -0.89
C MET A 42 17.45 0.78 0.22
N GLU A 43 18.56 0.99 0.94
CA GLU A 43 18.89 0.19 2.12
C GLU A 43 18.06 0.58 3.36
N THR A 44 17.57 1.82 3.40
CA THR A 44 16.88 2.40 4.57
C THR A 44 15.38 2.12 4.61
N VAL A 45 14.76 1.86 3.46
CA VAL A 45 13.31 1.70 3.32
C VAL A 45 13.02 0.33 2.74
N GLN A 46 12.41 -0.55 3.53
CA GLN A 46 11.87 -1.81 3.03
C GLN A 46 10.40 -1.62 2.68
N ALA A 47 10.09 -1.58 1.38
CA ALA A 47 8.74 -1.48 0.87
C ALA A 47 8.75 -1.81 -0.64
N ILE A 48 7.62 -2.25 -1.18
CA ILE A 48 7.48 -2.48 -2.63
C ILE A 48 6.34 -1.65 -3.16
N GLU A 49 6.61 -0.91 -4.23
CA GLU A 49 5.58 -0.17 -4.96
C GLU A 49 4.55 -1.12 -5.57
N VAL A 50 3.28 -0.80 -5.35
CA VAL A 50 2.14 -1.50 -5.91
C VAL A 50 1.52 -0.58 -6.96
N ASP A 51 1.80 -0.87 -8.23
CA ASP A 51 1.31 -0.05 -9.33
C ASP A 51 -0.23 0.05 -9.31
N PRO A 52 -0.80 1.24 -9.56
CA PRO A 52 -2.24 1.39 -9.76
C PRO A 52 -2.69 0.61 -11.01
N ILE A 53 -3.97 0.22 -11.04
CA ILE A 53 -4.59 -0.25 -12.29
C ILE A 53 -4.77 0.95 -13.24
N ALA A 54 -4.45 0.75 -14.51
CA ALA A 54 -4.66 1.77 -15.54
C ALA A 54 -6.11 2.29 -15.53
N GLY A 55 -6.27 3.61 -15.37
CA GLY A 55 -7.57 4.27 -15.28
C GLY A 55 -8.08 4.54 -13.86
N PHE A 56 -7.35 4.10 -12.82
CA PHE A 56 -7.62 4.52 -11.44
C PHE A 56 -7.03 5.90 -11.14
N PRO A 57 -7.56 6.61 -10.12
CA PRO A 57 -6.99 7.87 -9.66
C PRO A 57 -5.54 7.70 -9.25
N ASP A 58 -4.73 8.72 -9.49
CA ASP A 58 -3.37 8.79 -8.92
C ASP A 58 -3.48 8.98 -7.40
N ARG A 59 -3.02 7.97 -6.65
CA ARG A 59 -3.02 7.94 -5.17
C ARG A 59 -1.61 8.17 -4.59
N GLY A 60 -0.67 8.60 -5.42
CA GLY A 60 0.74 8.67 -5.04
C GLY A 60 1.40 7.28 -5.02
N CYS A 61 2.51 7.17 -4.31
CA CYS A 61 3.30 5.94 -4.25
C CYS A 61 2.71 4.98 -3.20
N ILE A 62 1.81 4.11 -3.64
CA ILE A 62 1.26 3.05 -2.80
C ILE A 62 2.28 1.93 -2.70
N VAL A 63 2.59 1.54 -1.46
CA VAL A 63 3.57 0.49 -1.19
C VAL A 63 3.02 -0.53 -0.22
N VAL A 64 3.53 -1.76 -0.30
CA VAL A 64 3.37 -2.78 0.74
C VAL A 64 4.62 -2.85 1.62
N THR A 65 4.43 -2.86 2.94
CA THR A 65 5.51 -2.94 3.94
C THR A 65 5.83 -4.41 4.33
N PRO A 66 6.93 -4.67 5.06
CA PRO A 66 7.28 -6.00 5.55
C PRO A 66 6.22 -6.62 6.47
N GLU A 67 5.43 -5.78 7.14
CA GLU A 67 4.31 -6.21 7.97
C GLU A 67 3.07 -6.62 7.15
N GLY A 68 3.14 -6.49 5.81
CA GLY A 68 2.03 -6.78 4.90
C GLY A 68 0.93 -5.74 4.94
N VAL A 69 1.27 -4.48 5.22
CA VAL A 69 0.31 -3.37 5.27
C VAL A 69 0.50 -2.45 4.07
N LEU A 70 -0.60 -1.99 3.46
CA LEU A 70 -0.56 -0.98 2.42
C LEU A 70 -0.43 0.42 3.02
N LYS A 71 0.48 1.22 2.47
CA LYS A 71 0.77 2.60 2.90
C LYS A 71 1.01 3.50 1.69
N GLU A 72 0.81 4.80 1.85
CA GLU A 72 1.39 5.79 0.94
C GLU A 72 2.81 6.11 1.43
N LEU A 73 3.82 5.95 0.57
CA LEU A 73 5.18 6.39 0.84
C LEU A 73 5.38 7.81 0.31
N VAL A 74 5.68 8.74 1.22
CA VAL A 74 6.01 10.12 0.89
C VAL A 74 7.49 10.37 1.16
N LEU A 75 8.24 10.60 0.09
CA LEU A 75 9.64 11.01 0.15
C LEU A 75 9.71 12.54 0.02
N SER A 76 10.31 13.19 1.01
CA SER A 76 10.49 14.66 1.03
C SER A 76 11.94 15.01 1.24
N ILE A 77 12.40 16.07 0.56
CA ILE A 77 13.73 16.65 0.77
C ILE A 77 13.55 17.91 1.60
N LEU A 78 14.08 17.90 2.82
CA LEU A 78 14.05 19.04 3.74
C LEU A 78 15.37 19.81 3.67
N PRO A 79 15.34 21.16 3.73
CA PRO A 79 16.55 21.95 3.87
C PRO A 79 17.15 21.73 5.26
N GLY A 80 18.37 21.18 5.33
CA GLY A 80 19.07 20.95 6.59
C GLY A 80 19.82 22.18 7.11
N ALA A 81 20.45 22.02 8.28
CA ALA A 81 21.17 23.11 8.95
C ALA A 81 22.27 23.71 8.05
N SER A 82 22.25 25.04 7.90
CA SER A 82 23.13 25.78 7.00
C SER A 82 24.64 25.61 7.29
N SER A 83 24.98 25.12 8.48
CA SER A 83 26.36 24.83 8.92
C SER A 83 26.95 23.54 8.32
N ILE A 84 26.11 22.63 7.79
CA ILE A 84 26.54 21.32 7.24
C ILE A 84 26.29 21.24 5.73
N GLY A 85 25.53 22.18 5.14
CA GLY A 85 25.26 22.21 3.70
C GLY A 85 24.49 20.98 3.19
N GLY A 86 23.77 20.29 4.06
CA GLY A 86 23.08 19.04 3.76
C GLY A 86 21.59 19.25 3.57
N TYR A 87 21.03 18.71 2.49
CA TYR A 87 19.62 18.39 2.42
C TYR A 87 19.38 17.12 3.26
N GLU A 88 18.29 17.07 4.01
CA GLU A 88 17.88 15.88 4.76
C GLU A 88 16.74 15.20 4.03
N GLN A 89 16.86 13.90 3.78
CA GLN A 89 15.77 13.11 3.20
C GLN A 89 14.86 12.61 4.33
N SER A 90 13.57 12.93 4.24
CA SER A 90 12.53 12.47 5.14
C SER A 90 11.67 11.43 4.43
N GLU A 91 11.46 10.30 5.10
CA GLU A 91 10.63 9.19 4.64
C GLU A 91 9.42 9.09 5.57
N GLN A 92 8.21 9.12 5.02
CA GLN A 92 6.99 9.01 5.80
C GLN A 92 6.03 8.00 5.16
N PHE A 93 5.62 7.00 5.95
CA PHE A 93 4.50 6.13 5.62
C PHE A 93 3.21 6.71 6.18
N LYS A 94 2.20 6.87 5.31
CA LYS A 94 0.87 7.30 5.71
C LYS A 94 -0.14 6.18 5.55
N ASP A 95 -1.10 6.15 6.45
CA ASP A 95 -2.26 5.29 6.33
C ASP A 95 -3.08 5.67 5.10
N LEU A 96 -3.63 4.64 4.45
CA LEU A 96 -4.51 4.80 3.30
C LEU A 96 -5.95 4.81 3.75
N ASP A 97 -6.72 5.74 3.19
CA ASP A 97 -8.18 5.77 3.29
C ASP A 97 -8.73 5.58 1.87
N LEU A 98 -8.88 4.30 1.49
CA LEU A 98 -9.32 3.88 0.16
C LEU A 98 -10.76 3.38 0.22
N PRO A 99 -11.57 3.63 -0.82
CA PRO A 99 -12.86 2.98 -0.92
C PRO A 99 -12.67 1.46 -1.11
N PRO A 100 -13.65 0.63 -0.69
CA PRO A 100 -13.47 -0.83 -0.62
C PRO A 100 -13.02 -1.47 -1.93
N GLU A 101 -13.51 -0.99 -3.07
CA GLU A 101 -13.18 -1.48 -4.40
C GLU A 101 -11.73 -1.18 -4.81
N GLU A 102 -11.17 -0.04 -4.38
CA GLU A 102 -9.76 0.30 -4.60
C GLU A 102 -8.87 -0.57 -3.70
N GLU A 103 -9.24 -0.67 -2.43
CA GLU A 103 -8.50 -1.48 -1.46
C GLU A 103 -8.43 -2.96 -1.88
N THR A 104 -9.54 -3.55 -2.33
CA THR A 104 -9.56 -4.94 -2.84
C THR A 104 -8.52 -5.14 -3.94
N VAL A 105 -8.45 -4.19 -4.87
CA VAL A 105 -7.53 -4.24 -6.02
C VAL A 105 -6.08 -4.16 -5.57
N TYR A 106 -5.74 -3.20 -4.71
CA TYR A 106 -4.37 -3.03 -4.23
C TYR A 106 -3.91 -4.22 -3.39
N LEU A 107 -4.77 -4.74 -2.50
CA LEU A 107 -4.46 -5.93 -1.69
C LEU A 107 -4.18 -7.14 -2.59
N TYR A 108 -5.06 -7.40 -3.56
CA TYR A 108 -4.89 -8.51 -4.50
C TYR A 108 -3.58 -8.38 -5.30
N ARG A 109 -3.25 -7.17 -5.78
CA ARG A 109 -2.01 -6.91 -6.52
C ARG A 109 -0.78 -7.08 -5.64
N ALA A 110 -0.80 -6.58 -4.41
CA ALA A 110 0.30 -6.73 -3.46
C ALA A 110 0.58 -8.21 -3.17
N ILE A 111 -0.45 -9.02 -2.91
CA ILE A 111 -0.30 -10.47 -2.72
C ILE A 111 0.36 -11.12 -3.93
N LYS A 112 -0.12 -10.80 -5.13
CA LYS A 112 0.42 -11.33 -6.39
C LYS A 112 1.89 -10.96 -6.57
N LEU A 113 2.25 -9.72 -6.26
CA LEU A 113 3.61 -9.22 -6.33
C LEU A 113 4.54 -9.93 -5.34
N LEU A 114 4.13 -10.05 -4.07
CA LEU A 114 4.93 -10.75 -3.06
C LEU A 114 5.08 -12.24 -3.35
N ALA A 115 4.05 -12.88 -3.93
CA ALA A 115 4.11 -14.28 -4.34
C ALA A 115 5.07 -14.54 -5.52
N GLU A 116 5.53 -13.52 -6.23
CA GLU A 116 6.57 -13.65 -7.26
C GLU A 116 7.99 -13.57 -6.67
N LEU A 117 8.11 -13.19 -5.40
CA LEU A 117 9.39 -12.99 -4.69
C LEU A 117 9.76 -14.15 -3.75
N GLY A 118 8.81 -15.01 -3.39
CA GLY A 118 9.01 -16.22 -2.58
C GLY A 118 8.86 -17.50 -3.39
#